data_AF-A0A1M5HD62-F1
#
_entry.id   AF-A0A1M5HD62-F1
#
_cell.length_a   1.000
_cell.length_b   1.000
_cell.length_c   1.000
_cell.angle_alpha   90.00
_cell.angle_beta   90.00
_cell.angle_gamma   90.00
#
_symmetry.space_group_name_H-M   'P 1'
#
loop_
_entity.id
_entity.type
_entity.pdbx_description
1 polymer ?
#
loop_
_entity_poly.entity_id
_entity_poly.type
_entity_poly.pdbx_seq_one_letter_code
_entity_poly.pdbx_strand_id
1 'polypeptide(L)' 'MAVPMSPDQVLAKRHGIFKHQSQKDGVVFQGTDAREFWQRAEDRNSETAALYQQLGLATYAAMEAFVRWHY' A
#
# COMPACT_ATOMS: atom_id res chain seq x y z
N MET A 1 4.33 2.91 -12.65
CA MET A 1 2.86 2.87 -12.91
C MET A 1 2.17 3.04 -11.56
N ALA A 2 1.04 3.74 -11.48
CA ALA A 2 0.26 3.84 -10.25
C ALA A 2 -1.18 3.37 -10.50
N VAL A 3 -1.73 2.57 -9.57
CA VAL A 3 -3.10 2.04 -9.65
C VAL A 3 -3.91 2.59 -8.48
N PRO A 4 -4.95 3.41 -8.73
CA PRO A 4 -5.78 3.98 -7.67
C PRO A 4 -6.74 2.96 -7.06
N MET A 5 -7.06 3.16 -5.78
CA MET A 5 -7.98 2.33 -5.01
C MET A 5 -9.06 3.18 -4.30
N SER A 6 -10.29 2.68 -4.32
CA SER A 6 -11.39 3.19 -3.49
C SER A 6 -11.25 2.74 -2.03
N PRO A 7 -11.97 3.37 -1.07
CA PRO A 7 -11.97 2.95 0.33
C PRO A 7 -12.30 1.45 0.52
N ASP A 8 -13.29 0.93 -0.20
CA ASP A 8 -13.70 -0.47 -0.10
C ASP A 8 -12.61 -1.43 -0.61
N GLN A 9 -11.86 -1.03 -1.65
CA GLN A 9 -10.75 -1.81 -2.17
C GLN A 9 -9.57 -1.87 -1.17
N VAL A 10 -9.33 -0.79 -0.42
CA VAL A 10 -8.33 -0.77 0.67
C VAL A 10 -8.72 -1.78 1.76
N LEU A 11 -9.99 -1.79 2.18
CA LEU A 11 -10.49 -2.75 3.16
C LEU A 11 -10.40 -4.19 2.66
N ALA A 12 -10.84 -4.46 1.43
CA ALA A 12 -10.76 -5.77 0.81
C ALA A 12 -9.31 -6.29 0.75
N LYS A 13 -8.36 -5.42 0.39
CA LYS A 13 -6.93 -5.73 0.38
C LYS A 13 -6.41 -6.05 1.77
N ARG A 14 -6.76 -5.24 2.78
CA ARG A 14 -6.37 -5.47 4.17
C ARG A 14 -6.83 -6.86 4.64
N HIS A 15 -8.10 -7.20 4.40
CA HIS A 15 -8.62 -8.55 4.69
C HIS A 15 -7.90 -9.65 3.91
N GLY A 16 -7.51 -9.41 2.66
CA GLY A 16 -6.70 -10.33 1.86
C GLY A 16 -5.35 -10.63 2.51
N ILE A 17 -4.63 -9.61 3.00
CA ILE A 17 -3.36 -9.79 3.70
C ILE A 17 -3.55 -10.62 4.98
N PHE A 18 -4.61 -10.35 5.75
CA PHE A 18 -4.91 -11.10 6.97
C PHE A 18 -5.23 -12.58 6.73
N LYS A 19 -5.75 -12.95 5.55
CA LYS A 19 -6.02 -14.36 5.20
C LYS A 19 -4.74 -15.18 5.00
N HIS A 20 -3.60 -14.54 4.78
CA HIS A 20 -2.33 -15.20 4.52
C HIS A 20 -1.31 -14.86 5.61
N GLN A 21 -1.18 -15.71 6.63
CA GLN A 21 -0.23 -15.54 7.75
C GLN A 21 1.21 -15.23 7.31
N SER A 22 1.67 -15.81 6.20
CA SER A 22 2.99 -15.55 5.64
C SER A 22 3.21 -14.09 5.22
N GLN A 23 2.15 -13.35 4.89
CA GLN A 23 2.18 -11.92 4.57
C GLN A 23 1.91 -11.04 5.79
N LYS A 24 1.39 -11.62 6.89
CA LYS A 24 1.12 -10.92 8.15
C LYS A 24 2.40 -10.75 8.99
N ASP A 25 3.10 -11.85 9.22
CA ASP A 25 4.14 -11.93 10.27
C ASP A 25 5.59 -11.96 9.72
N GLY A 26 5.77 -12.40 8.46
CA GLY A 26 7.08 -12.61 7.86
C GLY A 26 7.49 -11.52 6.87
N VAL A 27 7.88 -10.34 7.34
CA VAL A 27 8.67 -9.45 6.48
C VAL A 27 10.06 -10.06 6.34
N VAL A 28 10.48 -10.38 5.11
CA VAL A 28 11.84 -10.90 4.83
C VAL A 28 12.95 -9.96 5.28
N PHE A 29 12.63 -8.67 5.45
CA PHE A 29 13.53 -7.65 6.00
C PHE A 29 12.78 -6.83 7.07
N GLN A 30 12.92 -7.22 8.33
CA GLN A 30 12.49 -6.39 9.47
C GLN A 30 13.57 -5.33 9.71
N GLY A 31 13.27 -4.08 9.36
CA GLY A 31 14.09 -2.93 9.77
C GLY A 31 13.79 -2.52 11.22
N THR A 32 14.03 -1.26 11.57
CA THR A 32 13.71 -0.71 12.89
C THR A 32 12.24 -0.28 13.05
N ASP A 33 11.41 -0.48 12.03
CA ASP A 33 9.99 -0.10 12.03
C ASP A 33 9.15 -1.17 12.73
N ALA A 34 8.57 -0.81 13.88
CA ALA A 34 7.77 -1.69 14.72
C ALA A 34 6.36 -2.00 14.17
N ARG A 35 5.92 -1.30 13.12
CA ARG A 35 4.60 -1.51 12.52
C ARG A 35 4.55 -2.80 11.71
N GLU A 36 3.40 -3.49 11.78
CA GLU A 36 3.15 -4.65 10.94
C GLU A 36 3.23 -4.29 9.44
N PHE A 37 3.54 -5.28 8.60
CA PHE A 37 3.69 -5.07 7.16
C PHE A 37 2.46 -4.39 6.52
N TRP A 38 1.25 -4.83 6.90
CA TRP A 38 0.01 -4.27 6.35
C TRP A 38 -0.16 -2.78 6.67
N GLN A 39 0.23 -2.34 7.87
CA GLN A 39 0.17 -0.95 8.30
C GLN A 39 1.08 -0.09 7.42
N ARG A 40 2.34 -0.55 7.23
CA ARG A 40 3.31 0.15 6.37
C ARG A 40 2.88 0.20 4.91
N ALA A 41 2.29 -0.89 4.41
CA ALA A 41 1.79 -0.94 3.04
C ALA A 41 0.59 -0.01 2.84
N GLU A 42 -0.27 0.12 3.84
CA GLU A 42 -1.42 1.02 3.79
C GLU A 42 -1.01 2.49 3.86
N ASP A 43 -0.14 2.85 4.82
CA ASP A 43 0.37 4.21 4.98
C ASP A 43 1.03 4.72 3.70
N ARG A 44 1.94 3.93 3.09
CA ARG A 44 2.60 4.31 1.83
C ARG A 44 1.63 4.53 0.67
N ASN A 45 0.61 3.69 0.58
CA ASN A 45 -0.36 3.81 -0.50
C ASN A 45 -1.25 5.05 -0.30
N SER A 46 -1.58 5.39 0.95
CA SER A 46 -2.29 6.64 1.27
C SER A 46 -1.43 7.87 0.99
N GLU A 47 -0.17 7.87 1.41
CA GLU A 47 0.80 8.93 1.11
C GLU A 47 0.98 9.14 -0.39
N THR A 48 1.03 8.06 -1.18
CA THR A 48 1.11 8.14 -2.65
C THR A 48 -0.12 8.81 -3.24
N ALA A 49 -1.32 8.47 -2.76
CA ALA A 49 -2.55 9.12 -3.20
C ALA A 49 -2.58 10.62 -2.82
N ALA A 50 -2.12 10.97 -1.62
CA ALA A 50 -2.01 12.35 -1.16
C ALA A 50 -1.03 13.16 -2.02
N LEU A 51 0.11 12.57 -2.41
CA LEU A 51 1.05 13.19 -3.33
C LEU A 51 0.40 13.48 -4.69
N TYR A 52 -0.34 12.52 -5.24
CA TYR A 52 -1.04 12.71 -6.52
C TYR A 52 -2.12 13.80 -6.42
N GLN A 53 -2.84 13.87 -5.30
CA GLN A 53 -3.81 14.94 -5.02
C GLN A 53 -3.13 16.31 -4.97
N GLN A 54 -1.97 16.43 -4.32
CA GLN A 54 -1.20 17.68 -4.27
C GLN A 54 -0.71 18.14 -5.64
N LEU A 55 -0.51 17.20 -6.58
CA LEU A 55 -0.19 17.48 -7.98
C LEU A 55 -1.42 17.88 -8.82
N GLY A 56 -2.62 17.96 -8.20
CA GLY A 56 -3.87 18.34 -8.85
C GLY A 56 -4.61 17.19 -9.54
N LEU A 57 -4.21 15.93 -9.29
CA LEU A 57 -4.91 14.77 -9.81
C LEU A 57 -6.13 14.40 -8.95
N ALA A 58 -6.97 13.51 -9.48
CA ALA A 58 -8.15 13.03 -8.76
C ALA A 58 -7.78 12.40 -7.40
N THR A 59 -8.63 12.63 -6.41
CA THR A 59 -8.45 12.14 -5.04
C THR A 59 -8.90 10.69 -4.92
N TYR A 60 -8.07 9.86 -4.29
CA TYR A 60 -8.34 8.45 -4.01
C TYR A 60 -7.94 8.12 -2.58
N ALA A 61 -8.48 7.02 -2.04
CA ALA A 61 -8.14 6.59 -0.68
C ALA A 61 -6.67 6.13 -0.58
N ALA A 62 -6.19 5.48 -1.64
CA ALA A 62 -4.84 4.93 -1.71
C ALA A 62 -4.43 4.69 -3.17
N MET A 63 -3.13 4.64 -3.45
CA MET A 63 -2.57 4.30 -4.76
C MET A 63 -1.39 3.33 -4.60
N GLU A 64 -1.42 2.23 -5.36
CA GLU A 64 -0.33 1.26 -5.44
C GLU A 64 0.68 1.67 -6.53
N ALA A 65 1.95 1.78 -6.16
CA ALA A 65 3.02 2.21 -7.05
C ALA A 65 3.92 1.03 -7.48
N PHE A 66 4.06 0.84 -8.80
CA PHE A 66 4.88 -0.18 -9.41
C PHE A 66 6.09 0.44 -10.10
N VAL A 67 7.27 -0.06 -9.76
CA VAL A 67 8.55 0.28 -10.42
C VAL A 67 8.72 -0.60 -11.65
N ARG A 68 9.10 0.01 -12.79
CA ARG A 68 9.44 -0.74 -13.99
C ARG A 68 10.74 -1.51 -13.75
N TRP A 69 10.72 -2.82 -13.99
CA TRP A 69 11.94 -3.62 -14.04
C TRP A 69 12.61 -3.48 -15.41
N HIS A 70 13.93 -3.34 -15.41
CA HIS A 70 14.75 -3.30 -16.61
C HIS A 70 15.57 -4.61 -16.68
N TYR A 71 15.53 -5.30 -17.82
CA TYR A 71 16.25 -6.54 -18.08
C TYR A 71 17.42 -6.29 -19.05
#